data_AF-A0A7K4IAU1-F1
#
_entry.id   AF-A0A7K4IAU1-F1
#
_cell.length_a   1.000
_cell.length_b   1.000
_cell.length_c   1.000
_cell.angle_alpha   90.00
_cell.angle_beta   90.00
_cell.angle_gamma   90.00
#
_symmetry.space_group_name_H-M   'P 1'
#
loop_
_entity.id
_entity.type
_entity.pdbx_description
1 polymer ?
#
loop_
_entity_poly.entity_id
_entity_poly.type
_entity_poly.pdbx_seq_one_letter_code
_entity_poly.pdbx_strand_id
1 'polypeptide(L)'
;MRYGSRLVTVLAFSLLLIMVSAPVRPSTAFASDGVNQVSYAGVLPGDMIILGTPGSFFDYLIPGAYSHSVIYCGLVQAGESVWDRTNKVWMSVGTPYVIHSTKSDVQGNGLGFDTWATAVNAHAEDALVLRVMKPGGVPLTSAERSSIVAFLKSQLTGGTDGYPVGPAYDWGWTSKQVYASETNPLSGVAGYYCSEAAWAAYYHVLGIDLDSETSTLGLGVSPDDLLNSQHTSVIAGEVGASTWSASSGLYKLTVFVDEVYYDDDYDPWPKGAGEMYLKSFSGDGLIPTQEGYPGCGKIGSTPDGYWSRNGAGALDWNKYFYTILNYNRDAKVRVEAWEDDDIDGDDQYPVWQWYWSPSSWHSYINAGWYWSGSRIDLGDCRYTIYFRIDSVTW
;
A
#
# COMPACT_ATOMS: atom_id res chain seq x y z
N MET A 1 28.98 61.45 58.75
CA MET A 1 30.25 62.14 58.40
C MET A 1 31.19 61.09 57.80
N ARG A 2 31.95 61.45 56.74
CA ARG A 2 32.87 60.58 55.96
C ARG A 2 32.20 59.46 55.12
N TYR A 3 32.88 59.14 54.01
CA TYR A 3 32.48 58.20 52.94
C TYR A 3 33.38 56.96 52.94
N GLY A 4 32.95 55.89 52.25
CA GLY A 4 33.75 54.69 51.97
C GLY A 4 32.89 53.56 51.39
N SER A 5 32.32 53.64 50.17
CA SER A 5 32.93 53.67 48.82
C SER A 5 33.25 52.29 48.23
N ARG A 6 32.56 51.93 47.13
CA ARG A 6 32.78 50.78 46.22
C ARG A 6 32.51 49.40 46.86
N LEU A 7 31.53 48.64 46.39
CA LEU A 7 31.58 48.03 45.05
C LEU A 7 30.28 48.23 44.25
N VAL A 8 30.41 48.35 42.92
CA VAL A 8 29.27 48.39 41.99
C VAL A 8 29.28 47.11 41.17
N THR A 9 28.50 46.11 41.58
CA THR A 9 28.28 44.91 40.78
C THR A 9 27.20 45.21 39.75
N VAL A 10 27.62 45.64 38.54
CA VAL A 10 26.71 45.73 37.39
C VAL A 10 26.34 44.30 37.00
N LEU A 11 25.16 43.85 37.40
CA LEU A 11 24.54 42.64 36.86
C LEU A 11 24.19 42.93 35.40
N ALA A 12 25.10 42.56 34.50
CA ALA A 12 24.89 42.63 33.07
C ALA A 12 23.77 41.64 32.70
N PHE A 13 22.53 42.15 32.64
CA PHE A 13 21.46 41.52 31.89
C PHE A 13 21.84 41.57 30.41
N SER A 14 22.65 40.61 29.99
CA SER A 14 22.81 40.24 28.59
C SER A 14 21.44 39.81 28.10
N LEU A 15 20.69 40.77 27.55
CA LEU A 15 19.43 40.52 26.88
C LEU A 15 19.80 39.73 25.62
N LEU A 16 19.87 38.40 25.76
CA LEU A 16 20.02 37.49 24.64
C LEU A 16 18.74 37.63 23.83
N LEU A 17 18.79 38.54 22.85
CA LEU A 17 17.75 38.70 21.87
C LEU A 17 17.81 37.46 20.99
N ILE A 18 17.22 36.38 21.50
CA ILE A 18 16.88 35.20 20.72
C ILE A 18 15.99 35.77 19.62
N MET A 19 16.57 35.93 18.42
CA MET A 19 15.78 35.95 17.21
C MET A 19 15.12 34.59 17.17
N VAL A 20 13.92 34.51 17.76
CA VAL A 20 12.91 33.59 17.31
C VAL A 20 12.66 34.04 15.88
N SER A 21 13.46 33.51 14.95
CA SER A 21 12.99 33.21 13.62
C SER A 21 11.70 32.44 13.86
N ALA A 22 10.56 33.15 13.77
CA ALA A 22 9.26 32.49 13.77
C ALA A 22 9.42 31.35 12.77
N PRO A 23 9.13 30.10 13.16
CA PRO A 23 9.36 28.96 12.28
C PRO A 23 8.69 29.33 10.97
N VAL A 24 9.48 29.36 9.89
CA VAL A 24 8.95 29.58 8.56
C VAL A 24 8.02 28.41 8.35
N ARG A 25 6.74 28.62 8.65
CA ARG A 25 5.71 27.61 8.44
C ARG A 25 5.86 27.27 6.97
N PRO A 26 6.18 26.02 6.59
CA PRO A 26 6.06 25.64 5.19
C PRO A 26 4.65 26.06 4.79
N SER A 27 4.53 26.86 3.75
CA SER A 27 3.26 27.50 3.41
C SER A 27 2.26 26.38 3.13
N THR A 28 1.33 26.15 4.06
CA THR A 28 0.28 25.14 3.96
C THR A 28 -0.78 25.62 2.98
N ALA A 29 -0.35 25.79 1.73
CA ALA A 29 -1.20 25.57 0.58
C ALA A 29 -1.49 24.07 0.57
N PHE A 30 -2.66 23.70 1.11
CA PHE A 30 -3.29 22.45 0.74
C PHE A 30 -3.51 22.49 -0.78
N ALA A 31 -3.17 21.41 -1.49
CA ALA A 31 -3.27 21.30 -2.93
C ALA A 31 -4.73 21.07 -3.38
N SER A 32 -5.61 22.03 -3.05
CA SER A 32 -7.05 21.98 -3.33
C SER A 32 -7.40 22.15 -4.82
N ASP A 33 -6.45 21.81 -5.68
CA ASP A 33 -6.52 21.70 -7.13
C ASP A 33 -6.43 20.23 -7.61
N GLY A 34 -6.31 19.26 -6.69
CA GLY A 34 -6.41 17.82 -6.99
C GLY A 34 -5.15 17.26 -7.65
N VAL A 35 -3.97 17.70 -7.20
CA VAL A 35 -2.69 17.36 -7.81
C VAL A 35 -1.68 16.82 -6.80
N ASN A 36 -0.79 15.94 -7.26
CA ASN A 36 0.34 15.37 -6.50
C ASN A 36 1.63 15.38 -7.33
N GLN A 37 2.79 15.22 -6.70
CA GLN A 37 4.11 15.21 -7.33
C GLN A 37 4.80 13.83 -7.31
N VAL A 38 4.04 12.73 -7.23
CA VAL A 38 4.60 11.36 -7.25
C VAL A 38 5.39 11.12 -8.53
N SER A 39 6.64 10.67 -8.37
CA SER A 39 7.55 10.40 -9.48
C SER A 39 7.47 8.95 -9.95
N TYR A 40 7.38 8.75 -11.27
CA TYR A 40 7.52 7.45 -11.93
C TYR A 40 8.95 6.87 -11.87
N ALA A 41 9.91 7.58 -11.27
CA ALA A 41 11.30 7.11 -11.16
C ALA A 41 11.41 5.90 -10.21
N GLY A 42 11.82 4.76 -10.76
CA GLY A 42 11.89 3.47 -10.06
C GLY A 42 10.60 2.62 -10.13
N VAL A 43 9.55 3.16 -10.74
CA VAL A 43 8.29 2.45 -11.05
C VAL A 43 8.48 1.62 -12.32
N LEU A 44 7.87 0.45 -12.39
CA LEU A 44 8.02 -0.56 -13.44
C LEU A 44 6.68 -0.90 -14.08
N PRO A 45 6.64 -1.34 -15.35
CA PRO A 45 5.39 -1.76 -16.00
C PRO A 45 4.64 -2.80 -15.16
N GLY A 46 3.33 -2.67 -15.03
CA GLY A 46 2.49 -3.50 -14.18
C GLY A 46 2.27 -2.96 -12.76
N ASP A 47 3.19 -2.13 -12.20
CA ASP A 47 2.96 -1.47 -10.91
C ASP A 47 1.63 -0.69 -10.96
N MET A 48 0.80 -0.88 -9.94
CA MET A 48 -0.48 -0.19 -9.80
C MET A 48 -0.25 1.14 -9.10
N ILE A 49 -1.11 2.13 -9.35
CA ILE A 49 -1.15 3.38 -8.60
C ILE A 49 -2.59 3.61 -8.16
N ILE A 50 -2.80 3.81 -6.86
CA ILE A 50 -4.10 4.16 -6.29
C ILE A 50 -4.13 5.64 -5.90
N LEU A 51 -5.30 6.25 -6.01
CA LEU A 51 -5.49 7.70 -6.09
C LEU A 51 -6.68 8.12 -5.21
N GLY A 52 -6.50 9.13 -4.37
CA GLY A 52 -7.49 9.58 -3.39
C GLY A 52 -7.48 11.10 -3.19
N THR A 53 -8.64 11.68 -2.94
CA THR A 53 -8.80 13.11 -2.64
C THR A 53 -9.76 13.21 -1.45
N PRO A 54 -9.26 13.44 -0.22
CA PRO A 54 -10.07 13.32 0.98
C PRO A 54 -11.31 14.23 1.01
N GLY A 55 -12.47 13.64 1.25
CA GLY A 55 -13.76 14.34 1.27
C GLY A 55 -14.44 14.45 -0.11
N SER A 56 -14.08 13.59 -1.07
CA SER A 56 -14.75 13.56 -2.37
C SER A 56 -16.13 12.89 -2.29
N PHE A 57 -16.92 13.01 -3.36
CA PHE A 57 -18.19 12.28 -3.46
C PHE A 57 -17.99 10.75 -3.54
N PHE A 58 -16.84 10.29 -4.05
CA PHE A 58 -16.59 8.86 -4.26
C PHE A 58 -16.30 8.12 -2.94
N ASP A 59 -15.81 8.81 -1.91
CA ASP A 59 -15.55 8.30 -0.55
C ASP A 59 -16.83 7.71 0.11
N TYR A 60 -18.01 8.06 -0.40
CA TYR A 60 -19.31 7.54 0.05
C TYR A 60 -19.84 6.35 -0.76
N LEU A 61 -19.19 6.02 -1.89
CA LEU A 61 -19.63 4.99 -2.83
C LEU A 61 -18.62 3.84 -2.95
N ILE A 62 -17.33 4.17 -2.85
CA ILE A 62 -16.19 3.26 -2.90
C ILE A 62 -15.64 3.17 -1.47
N PRO A 63 -15.63 1.99 -0.84
CA PRO A 63 -14.99 1.82 0.46
C PRO A 63 -13.49 2.11 0.36
N GLY A 64 -12.97 2.94 1.28
CA GLY A 64 -11.54 3.21 1.39
C GLY A 64 -11.15 4.68 1.48
N ALA A 65 -9.84 4.92 1.46
CA ALA A 65 -9.26 6.26 1.28
C ALA A 65 -8.95 6.58 -0.19
N TYR A 66 -8.88 5.56 -1.06
CA TYR A 66 -8.53 5.70 -2.47
C TYR A 66 -9.72 5.33 -3.36
N SER A 67 -10.12 6.24 -4.24
CA SER A 67 -11.33 6.14 -5.07
C SER A 67 -11.07 5.78 -6.53
N HIS A 68 -9.81 5.84 -6.99
CA HIS A 68 -9.41 5.47 -8.34
C HIS A 68 -8.09 4.68 -8.37
N SER A 69 -7.85 3.94 -9.45
CA SER A 69 -6.64 3.16 -9.65
C SER A 69 -6.25 3.00 -11.12
N VAL A 70 -4.94 3.00 -11.39
CA VAL A 70 -4.34 2.89 -12.73
C VAL A 70 -3.17 1.89 -12.71
N ILE A 71 -2.78 1.34 -13.87
CA ILE A 71 -1.54 0.52 -14.01
C ILE A 71 -0.52 1.25 -14.88
N TYR A 72 0.72 1.35 -14.41
CA TYR A 72 1.82 1.92 -15.20
C TYR A 72 2.22 0.99 -16.35
N CYS A 73 2.33 1.56 -17.54
CA CYS A 73 2.75 0.82 -18.74
C CYS A 73 4.24 0.96 -19.06
N GLY A 74 4.95 1.87 -18.38
CA GLY A 74 6.32 2.27 -18.72
C GLY A 74 6.36 3.54 -19.57
N LEU A 75 7.41 3.65 -20.39
CA LEU A 75 7.58 4.73 -21.36
C LEU A 75 7.15 4.26 -22.76
N VAL A 76 6.54 5.13 -23.57
CA VAL A 76 6.18 4.82 -24.97
C VAL A 76 7.42 4.42 -25.76
N GLN A 77 7.40 3.24 -26.38
CA GLN A 77 8.55 2.70 -27.11
C GLN A 77 8.64 3.18 -28.56
N ALA A 78 9.83 3.10 -29.15
CA ALA A 78 10.03 3.47 -30.55
C ALA A 78 9.25 2.52 -31.49
N GLY A 79 8.27 3.07 -32.22
CA GLY A 79 7.35 2.29 -33.05
C GLY A 79 6.08 1.80 -32.34
N GLU A 80 5.88 2.16 -31.07
CA GLU A 80 4.62 1.94 -30.36
C GLU A 80 3.63 3.09 -30.61
N SER A 81 2.37 2.77 -30.90
CA SER A 81 1.29 3.74 -31.09
C SER A 81 0.38 3.74 -29.87
N VAL A 82 0.59 4.70 -28.95
CA VAL A 82 -0.25 4.89 -27.76
C VAL A 82 -1.09 6.15 -27.91
N TRP A 83 -2.42 6.02 -27.81
CA TRP A 83 -3.36 7.14 -27.91
C TRP A 83 -3.66 7.71 -26.53
N ASP A 84 -3.38 9.01 -26.35
CA ASP A 84 -3.78 9.78 -25.19
C ASP A 84 -5.27 10.11 -25.27
N ARG A 85 -6.08 9.45 -24.44
CA ARG A 85 -7.54 9.63 -24.44
C ARG A 85 -7.99 11.00 -23.92
N THR A 86 -7.18 11.71 -23.13
CA THR A 86 -7.54 13.03 -22.60
C THR A 86 -7.20 14.12 -23.60
N ASN A 87 -5.94 14.16 -24.04
CA ASN A 87 -5.42 15.19 -24.95
C ASN A 87 -5.76 14.92 -26.43
N LYS A 88 -6.30 13.73 -26.75
CA LYS A 88 -6.72 13.30 -28.10
C LYS A 88 -5.56 13.36 -29.12
N VAL A 89 -4.40 12.82 -28.73
CA VAL A 89 -3.17 12.78 -29.54
C VAL A 89 -2.43 11.45 -29.41
N TRP A 90 -1.61 11.11 -30.39
CA TRP A 90 -0.63 10.02 -30.23
C TRP A 90 0.52 10.50 -29.34
N MET A 91 0.84 9.75 -28.29
CA MET A 91 1.92 10.07 -27.36
C MET A 91 3.29 9.96 -28.04
N SER A 92 4.22 10.85 -27.68
CA SER A 92 5.60 10.79 -28.16
C SER A 92 6.41 9.67 -27.52
N VAL A 93 7.39 9.12 -28.23
CA VAL A 93 8.37 8.15 -27.70
C VAL A 93 9.05 8.73 -26.45
N GLY A 94 9.12 7.93 -25.38
CA GLY A 94 9.64 8.35 -24.07
C GLY A 94 8.60 8.93 -23.10
N THR A 95 7.35 9.14 -23.50
CA THR A 95 6.28 9.61 -22.60
C THR A 95 5.95 8.53 -21.55
N PRO A 96 5.92 8.84 -20.24
CA PRO A 96 5.43 7.93 -19.21
C PRO A 96 3.90 7.85 -19.24
N TYR A 97 3.34 6.65 -19.26
CA TYR A 97 1.89 6.45 -19.44
C TYR A 97 1.32 5.29 -18.63
N VAL A 98 0.00 5.36 -18.40
CA VAL A 98 -0.79 4.39 -17.63
C VAL A 98 -1.94 3.84 -18.47
N ILE A 99 -2.49 2.69 -18.08
CA ILE A 99 -3.76 2.15 -18.58
C ILE A 99 -4.75 2.04 -17.41
N HIS A 100 -5.99 2.47 -17.62
CA HIS A 100 -7.02 2.48 -16.57
C HIS A 100 -8.44 2.59 -17.13
N SER A 101 -9.42 2.09 -16.36
CA SER A 101 -10.83 2.34 -16.62
C SER A 101 -11.31 3.53 -15.79
N THR A 102 -11.78 4.59 -16.44
CA THR A 102 -12.24 5.83 -15.81
C THR A 102 -13.64 6.22 -16.30
N LYS A 103 -14.35 6.98 -15.48
CA LYS A 103 -15.64 7.61 -15.79
C LYS A 103 -15.43 9.13 -15.82
N SER A 104 -15.41 9.71 -17.01
CA SER A 104 -15.13 11.13 -17.20
C SER A 104 -15.76 11.69 -18.48
N ASP A 105 -16.41 12.84 -18.36
CA ASP A 105 -16.96 13.59 -19.49
C ASP A 105 -15.86 14.20 -20.40
N VAL A 106 -14.61 14.27 -19.92
CA VAL A 106 -13.45 14.79 -20.66
C VAL A 106 -12.65 13.65 -21.30
N GLN A 107 -12.28 12.66 -20.49
CA GLN A 107 -11.44 11.53 -20.92
C GLN A 107 -12.22 10.48 -21.72
N GLY A 108 -13.56 10.57 -21.73
CA GLY A 108 -14.46 9.50 -22.13
C GLY A 108 -14.57 8.40 -21.07
N ASN A 109 -15.59 7.55 -21.17
CA ASN A 109 -15.83 6.45 -20.21
C ASN A 109 -15.22 5.13 -20.73
N GLY A 110 -14.60 4.35 -19.83
CA GLY A 110 -14.10 3.00 -20.11
C GLY A 110 -12.58 2.86 -19.98
N LEU A 111 -12.03 1.74 -20.47
CA LEU A 111 -10.59 1.44 -20.45
C LEU A 111 -9.84 2.20 -21.56
N GLY A 112 -8.63 2.68 -21.27
CA GLY A 112 -7.78 3.41 -22.22
C GLY A 112 -6.50 3.95 -21.58
N PHE A 113 -5.66 4.62 -22.38
CA PHE A 113 -4.39 5.19 -21.91
C PHE A 113 -4.45 6.70 -21.65
N ASP A 114 -3.67 7.13 -20.66
CA ASP A 114 -3.35 8.53 -20.35
C ASP A 114 -1.88 8.67 -20.00
N THR A 115 -1.33 9.89 -20.08
CA THR A 115 0.00 10.16 -19.54
C THR A 115 -0.01 10.05 -18.01
N TRP A 116 1.15 9.72 -17.42
CA TRP A 116 1.34 9.77 -15.97
C TRP A 116 0.99 11.15 -15.39
N ALA A 117 1.37 12.23 -16.07
CA ALA A 117 1.06 13.59 -15.63
C ALA A 117 -0.46 13.84 -15.56
N THR A 118 -1.24 13.28 -16.49
CA THR A 118 -2.69 13.44 -16.56
C THR A 118 -3.43 12.55 -15.56
N ALA A 119 -3.14 11.26 -15.52
CA ALA A 119 -3.93 10.27 -14.77
C ALA A 119 -3.33 9.84 -13.43
N VAL A 120 -2.13 10.32 -13.07
CA VAL A 120 -1.59 10.24 -11.70
C VAL A 120 -1.47 11.64 -11.12
N ASN A 121 -0.59 12.49 -11.66
CA ASN A 121 -0.23 13.75 -10.99
C ASN A 121 -1.31 14.84 -11.01
N ALA A 122 -2.23 14.83 -11.98
CA ALA A 122 -3.31 15.82 -12.11
C ALA A 122 -4.71 15.24 -11.85
N HIS A 123 -4.79 14.13 -11.11
CA HIS A 123 -6.05 13.41 -10.87
C HIS A 123 -6.51 13.41 -9.41
N ALA A 124 -5.58 13.44 -8.44
CA ALA A 124 -5.85 13.29 -7.02
C ALA A 124 -4.80 13.99 -6.15
N GLU A 125 -5.17 14.36 -4.92
CA GLU A 125 -4.25 14.96 -3.93
C GLU A 125 -3.28 13.93 -3.33
N ASP A 126 -3.77 12.74 -2.98
CA ASP A 126 -2.98 11.63 -2.46
C ASP A 126 -2.83 10.53 -3.54
N ALA A 127 -1.64 9.91 -3.61
CA ALA A 127 -1.33 8.88 -4.58
C ALA A 127 -0.27 7.89 -4.07
N LEU A 128 -0.52 6.58 -4.16
CA LEU A 128 0.42 5.52 -3.79
C LEU A 128 0.77 4.63 -4.97
N VAL A 129 2.06 4.33 -5.13
CA VAL A 129 2.53 3.30 -6.07
C VAL A 129 2.67 1.96 -5.36
N LEU A 130 1.97 0.98 -5.87
CA LEU A 130 1.83 -0.38 -5.37
C LEU A 130 2.59 -1.35 -6.28
N ARG A 131 3.50 -2.15 -5.71
CA ARG A 131 4.18 -3.23 -6.43
C ARG A 131 3.76 -4.59 -5.91
N VAL A 132 3.40 -5.47 -6.82
CA VAL A 132 2.94 -6.83 -6.52
C VAL A 132 4.10 -7.83 -6.54
N MET A 133 4.03 -8.81 -5.63
CA MET A 133 4.96 -9.91 -5.43
C MET A 133 4.21 -11.24 -5.51
N LYS A 134 4.80 -12.27 -6.13
CA LYS A 134 4.22 -13.62 -6.17
C LYS A 134 4.17 -14.24 -4.77
N PRO A 135 3.29 -15.24 -4.53
CA PRO A 135 3.30 -16.05 -3.31
C PRO A 135 4.71 -16.43 -2.82
N GLY A 136 4.94 -16.30 -1.51
CA GLY A 136 6.27 -16.38 -0.89
C GLY A 136 7.12 -15.11 -1.02
N GLY A 137 6.61 -14.06 -1.66
CA GLY A 137 7.30 -12.79 -1.87
C GLY A 137 8.42 -12.92 -2.89
N VAL A 138 8.15 -13.56 -4.03
CA VAL A 138 9.09 -13.66 -5.14
C VAL A 138 8.82 -12.52 -6.13
N PRO A 139 9.84 -11.72 -6.53
CA PRO A 139 9.66 -10.67 -7.52
C PRO A 139 9.01 -11.17 -8.82
N LEU A 140 8.14 -10.35 -9.38
CA LEU A 140 7.71 -10.48 -10.76
C LEU A 140 8.89 -10.20 -11.68
N THR A 141 9.09 -11.02 -12.71
CA THR A 141 10.05 -10.79 -13.78
C THR A 141 9.54 -9.72 -14.74
N SER A 142 10.44 -9.14 -15.53
CA SER A 142 10.07 -8.21 -16.60
C SER A 142 9.10 -8.81 -17.63
N ALA A 143 9.13 -10.13 -17.85
CA ALA A 143 8.19 -10.83 -18.72
C ALA A 143 6.78 -10.89 -18.12
N GLU A 144 6.64 -11.32 -16.86
CA GLU A 144 5.35 -11.36 -16.14
C GLU A 144 4.73 -9.96 -16.04
N ARG A 145 5.53 -8.94 -15.70
CA ARG A 145 5.15 -7.52 -15.72
C ARG A 145 4.65 -7.04 -17.07
N SER A 146 5.35 -7.40 -18.15
CA SER A 146 4.94 -7.06 -19.52
C SER A 146 3.63 -7.75 -19.91
N SER A 147 3.40 -8.99 -19.46
CA SER A 147 2.16 -9.74 -19.73
C SER A 147 0.94 -9.14 -19.02
N ILE A 148 1.06 -8.63 -17.79
CA ILE A 148 -0.01 -7.91 -17.08
C ILE A 148 -0.47 -6.69 -17.90
N VAL A 149 0.48 -5.88 -18.38
CA VAL A 149 0.17 -4.72 -19.23
C VAL A 149 -0.38 -5.16 -20.59
N ALA A 150 0.20 -6.18 -21.21
CA ALA A 150 -0.25 -6.71 -22.51
C ALA A 150 -1.67 -7.31 -22.45
N PHE A 151 -2.06 -7.88 -21.31
CA PHE A 151 -3.43 -8.35 -21.08
C PHE A 151 -4.41 -7.18 -21.21
N LEU A 152 -4.23 -6.11 -20.42
CA LEU A 152 -5.13 -4.93 -20.51
C LEU A 152 -5.08 -4.25 -21.88
N LYS A 153 -3.92 -4.21 -22.54
CA LYS A 153 -3.82 -3.76 -23.94
C LYS A 153 -4.63 -4.63 -24.92
N SER A 154 -4.79 -5.92 -24.65
CA SER A 154 -5.61 -6.82 -25.49
C SER A 154 -7.11 -6.73 -25.21
N GLN A 155 -7.51 -6.15 -24.08
CA GLN A 155 -8.91 -5.82 -23.78
C GLN A 155 -9.40 -4.57 -24.55
N LEU A 156 -8.47 -3.73 -25.05
CA LEU A 156 -8.82 -2.53 -25.80
C LEU A 156 -9.44 -2.87 -27.15
N THR A 157 -10.70 -2.48 -27.33
CA THR A 157 -11.36 -2.46 -28.64
C THR A 157 -11.11 -1.12 -29.35
N GLY A 158 -11.28 -1.10 -30.68
CA GLY A 158 -11.29 0.14 -31.43
C GLY A 158 -12.59 0.92 -31.16
N GLY A 159 -12.45 2.15 -30.70
CA GLY A 159 -13.55 3.08 -30.45
C GLY A 159 -14.25 3.52 -31.74
N THR A 160 -15.36 4.24 -31.59
CA THR A 160 -16.20 4.70 -32.71
C THR A 160 -15.54 5.73 -33.64
N ASP A 161 -14.41 6.30 -33.21
CA ASP A 161 -13.52 7.20 -33.96
C ASP A 161 -12.26 6.49 -34.51
N GLY A 162 -12.06 5.22 -34.18
CA GLY A 162 -10.96 4.37 -34.67
C GLY A 162 -9.73 4.27 -33.75
N TYR A 163 -9.72 4.94 -32.59
CA TYR A 163 -8.62 4.84 -31.62
C TYR A 163 -8.86 3.73 -30.58
N PRO A 164 -7.82 3.10 -30.00
CA PRO A 164 -8.01 2.03 -29.01
C PRO A 164 -8.51 2.58 -27.67
N VAL A 165 -9.82 2.49 -27.43
CA VAL A 165 -10.54 2.89 -26.21
C VAL A 165 -11.83 2.08 -26.09
N GLY A 166 -12.03 1.46 -24.94
CA GLY A 166 -12.99 0.37 -24.71
C GLY A 166 -12.32 -0.77 -23.91
N PRO A 167 -13.06 -1.63 -23.19
CA PRO A 167 -14.51 -1.69 -23.03
C PRO A 167 -15.08 -0.51 -22.22
N ALA A 168 -16.40 -0.52 -22.02
CA ALA A 168 -17.11 0.49 -21.24
C ALA A 168 -16.69 0.51 -19.76
N TYR A 169 -16.98 1.63 -19.08
CA TYR A 169 -16.81 1.72 -17.63
C TYR A 169 -17.98 1.02 -16.95
N ASP A 170 -17.72 -0.02 -16.17
CA ASP A 170 -18.77 -0.62 -15.35
C ASP A 170 -19.10 0.27 -14.15
N TRP A 171 -20.29 0.85 -14.16
CA TRP A 171 -20.82 1.62 -13.02
C TRP A 171 -21.48 0.71 -11.96
N GLY A 172 -21.46 -0.60 -12.14
CA GLY A 172 -22.11 -1.56 -11.24
C GLY A 172 -21.36 -1.79 -9.94
N TRP A 173 -20.04 -1.99 -9.98
CA TRP A 173 -19.20 -2.24 -8.78
C TRP A 173 -19.58 -3.50 -7.96
N THR A 174 -20.37 -4.38 -8.57
CA THR A 174 -21.05 -5.53 -7.93
C THR A 174 -20.66 -6.86 -8.57
N SER A 175 -19.49 -6.90 -9.22
CA SER A 175 -18.96 -8.09 -9.86
C SER A 175 -17.43 -8.04 -9.91
N LYS A 176 -16.83 -9.17 -10.28
CA LYS A 176 -15.39 -9.33 -10.54
C LYS A 176 -15.22 -9.96 -11.92
N GLN A 177 -15.32 -9.14 -12.96
CA GLN A 177 -15.13 -9.55 -14.36
C GLN A 177 -13.64 -9.79 -14.61
N VAL A 178 -13.28 -10.98 -15.10
CA VAL A 178 -11.92 -11.33 -15.49
C VAL A 178 -11.64 -10.88 -16.92
N TYR A 179 -12.67 -10.82 -17.78
CA TYR A 179 -12.54 -10.37 -19.17
C TYR A 179 -13.53 -9.26 -19.52
N ALA A 180 -13.10 -8.35 -20.40
CA ALA A 180 -13.89 -7.24 -20.94
C ALA A 180 -15.17 -7.65 -21.68
N SER A 181 -15.29 -8.94 -22.03
CA SER A 181 -16.43 -9.54 -22.72
C SER A 181 -17.42 -10.24 -21.78
N GLU A 182 -17.08 -10.37 -20.49
CA GLU A 182 -18.05 -10.77 -19.46
C GLU A 182 -19.01 -9.60 -19.20
N THR A 183 -20.05 -9.80 -18.41
CA THR A 183 -21.07 -8.77 -18.18
C THR A 183 -21.51 -8.78 -16.73
N ASN A 184 -21.33 -7.67 -16.02
CA ASN A 184 -21.83 -7.50 -14.66
C ASN A 184 -23.36 -7.73 -14.64
N PRO A 185 -23.87 -8.73 -13.90
CA PRO A 185 -25.29 -9.11 -13.91
C PRO A 185 -26.27 -8.04 -13.41
N LEU A 186 -25.81 -7.01 -12.68
CA LEU A 186 -26.67 -5.96 -12.13
C LEU A 186 -26.63 -4.65 -12.95
N SER A 187 -25.47 -4.26 -13.50
CA SER A 187 -25.36 -3.07 -14.35
C SER A 187 -25.70 -3.35 -15.82
N GLY A 188 -25.54 -4.59 -16.27
CA GLY A 188 -25.63 -4.98 -17.68
C GLY A 188 -24.48 -4.46 -18.54
N VAL A 189 -23.41 -3.94 -17.93
CA VAL A 189 -22.22 -3.47 -18.64
C VAL A 189 -21.25 -4.63 -18.87
N ALA A 190 -20.69 -4.70 -20.08
CA ALA A 190 -19.50 -5.50 -20.37
C ALA A 190 -18.27 -4.58 -20.37
N GLY A 191 -17.38 -4.76 -19.42
CA GLY A 191 -16.20 -3.92 -19.25
C GLY A 191 -15.63 -3.96 -17.85
N TYR A 192 -15.06 -2.84 -17.39
CA TYR A 192 -14.38 -2.77 -16.09
C TYR A 192 -14.66 -1.47 -15.34
N TYR A 193 -14.70 -1.51 -14.01
CA TYR A 193 -14.32 -0.36 -13.19
C TYR A 193 -12.79 -0.27 -12.98
N CYS A 194 -12.34 0.76 -12.28
CA CYS A 194 -10.92 1.13 -12.18
C CYS A 194 -10.03 0.04 -11.57
N SER A 195 -10.41 -0.47 -10.39
CA SER A 195 -9.69 -1.49 -9.62
C SER A 195 -9.95 -2.90 -10.12
N GLU A 196 -11.13 -3.16 -10.68
CA GLU A 196 -11.45 -4.42 -11.38
C GLU A 196 -10.48 -4.71 -12.52
N ALA A 197 -10.17 -3.71 -13.35
CA ALA A 197 -9.19 -3.87 -14.43
C ALA A 197 -7.80 -4.25 -13.90
N ALA A 198 -7.37 -3.65 -12.77
CA ALA A 198 -6.08 -3.97 -12.16
C ALA A 198 -6.06 -5.39 -11.58
N TRP A 199 -7.09 -5.74 -10.80
CA TRP A 199 -7.31 -7.08 -10.25
C TRP A 199 -7.33 -8.15 -11.36
N ALA A 200 -8.16 -7.97 -12.38
CA ALA A 200 -8.35 -8.92 -13.48
C ALA A 200 -7.05 -9.21 -14.22
N ALA A 201 -6.19 -8.21 -14.43
CA ALA A 201 -4.91 -8.37 -15.09
C ALA A 201 -3.93 -9.25 -14.30
N TYR A 202 -3.92 -9.13 -12.97
CA TYR A 202 -3.10 -9.96 -12.09
C TYR A 202 -3.66 -11.37 -11.91
N TYR A 203 -4.99 -11.47 -11.73
CA TYR A 203 -5.69 -12.73 -11.58
C TYR A 203 -5.60 -13.60 -12.86
N HIS A 204 -5.85 -13.01 -14.04
CA HIS A 204 -5.76 -13.72 -15.32
C HIS A 204 -4.33 -14.18 -15.65
N VAL A 205 -3.34 -13.29 -15.54
CA VAL A 205 -1.98 -13.57 -16.04
C VAL A 205 -1.19 -14.47 -15.09
N LEU A 206 -1.45 -14.41 -13.78
CA LEU A 206 -0.60 -15.04 -12.77
C LEU A 206 -1.35 -15.89 -11.74
N GLY A 207 -2.68 -15.87 -11.71
CA GLY A 207 -3.47 -16.49 -10.65
C GLY A 207 -3.27 -15.81 -9.28
N ILE A 208 -2.83 -14.54 -9.27
CA ILE A 208 -2.70 -13.74 -8.04
C ILE A 208 -4.04 -13.04 -7.83
N ASP A 209 -4.77 -13.45 -6.80
CA ASP A 209 -5.91 -12.68 -6.32
C ASP A 209 -5.39 -11.46 -5.54
N LEU A 210 -5.88 -10.28 -5.90
CA LEU A 210 -5.56 -9.00 -5.25
C LEU A 210 -6.72 -8.46 -4.42
N ASP A 211 -7.85 -9.16 -4.34
CA ASP A 211 -8.88 -8.79 -3.39
C ASP A 211 -8.45 -9.12 -1.96
N SER A 212 -8.80 -8.25 -1.02
CA SER A 212 -8.56 -8.43 0.41
C SER A 212 -9.84 -8.53 1.23
N GLU A 213 -11.00 -8.40 0.57
CA GLU A 213 -12.35 -8.47 1.14
C GLU A 213 -12.67 -7.33 2.14
N THR A 214 -12.03 -6.16 1.96
CA THR A 214 -12.31 -4.94 2.73
C THR A 214 -13.54 -4.18 2.22
N SER A 215 -14.03 -4.47 1.00
CA SER A 215 -15.26 -3.88 0.49
C SER A 215 -16.48 -4.39 1.28
N THR A 216 -17.32 -3.47 1.76
CA THR A 216 -18.38 -3.71 2.78
C THR A 216 -19.52 -4.66 2.38
N LEU A 217 -19.45 -5.26 1.19
CA LEU A 217 -20.37 -6.30 0.70
C LEU A 217 -19.65 -7.48 0.01
N GLY A 218 -18.32 -7.45 -0.15
CA GLY A 218 -17.53 -8.50 -0.84
C GLY A 218 -17.83 -8.70 -2.34
N LEU A 219 -18.66 -7.83 -2.95
CA LEU A 219 -19.15 -8.00 -4.33
C LEU A 219 -18.17 -7.51 -5.42
N GLY A 220 -17.17 -6.72 -5.05
CA GLY A 220 -16.22 -6.07 -5.96
C GLY A 220 -14.94 -5.66 -5.25
N VAL A 221 -13.90 -5.36 -6.02
CA VAL A 221 -12.53 -5.15 -5.53
C VAL A 221 -12.20 -3.66 -5.50
N SER A 222 -11.94 -3.07 -4.33
CA SER A 222 -11.65 -1.63 -4.21
C SER A 222 -10.16 -1.29 -4.44
N PRO A 223 -9.79 -0.01 -4.67
CA PRO A 223 -8.40 0.43 -4.60
C PRO A 223 -7.75 0.15 -3.23
N ASP A 224 -8.53 0.22 -2.14
CA ASP A 224 -8.08 -0.18 -0.80
C ASP A 224 -7.89 -1.71 -0.69
N ASP A 225 -8.60 -2.54 -1.45
CA ASP A 225 -8.30 -3.98 -1.54
C ASP A 225 -6.95 -4.24 -2.21
N LEU A 226 -6.68 -3.53 -3.31
CA LEU A 226 -5.37 -3.58 -3.98
C LEU A 226 -4.23 -3.16 -3.04
N LEU A 227 -4.47 -2.21 -2.12
CA LEU A 227 -3.53 -1.77 -1.08
C LEU A 227 -3.31 -2.83 0.01
N ASN A 228 -4.39 -3.45 0.49
CA ASN A 228 -4.38 -4.38 1.63
C ASN A 228 -4.13 -5.85 1.24
N SER A 229 -4.02 -6.18 -0.05
CA SER A 229 -3.60 -7.51 -0.50
C SER A 229 -2.24 -7.94 0.07
N GLN A 230 -2.14 -9.20 0.51
CA GLN A 230 -0.90 -9.87 0.92
C GLN A 230 0.20 -9.93 -0.16
N HIS A 231 -0.15 -9.60 -1.41
CA HIS A 231 0.78 -9.58 -2.53
C HIS A 231 1.33 -8.18 -2.83
N THR A 232 0.74 -7.12 -2.28
CA THR A 232 1.10 -5.73 -2.56
C THR A 232 2.09 -5.15 -1.55
N SER A 233 2.96 -4.23 -1.98
CA SER A 233 3.67 -3.31 -1.10
C SER A 233 3.74 -1.89 -1.68
N VAL A 234 3.66 -0.87 -0.82
CA VAL A 234 3.80 0.54 -1.20
C VAL A 234 5.29 0.87 -1.40
N ILE A 235 5.67 1.34 -2.60
CA ILE A 235 7.08 1.58 -2.97
C ILE A 235 7.43 3.06 -3.18
N ALA A 236 6.44 3.89 -3.47
CA ALA A 236 6.51 5.33 -3.70
C ALA A 236 5.13 5.93 -3.41
N GLY A 237 5.06 7.25 -3.22
CA GLY A 237 3.78 7.92 -3.05
C GLY A 237 3.88 9.38 -2.62
N GLU A 238 2.72 10.00 -2.46
CA GLU A 238 2.50 11.30 -1.88
C GLU A 238 1.24 11.19 -1.02
N VAL A 239 1.36 11.55 0.26
CA VAL A 239 0.24 11.61 1.20
C VAL A 239 0.35 12.91 1.99
N GLY A 240 -0.58 13.81 1.77
CA GLY A 240 -0.58 15.18 2.29
C GLY A 240 0.74 15.92 2.05
N ALA A 241 1.52 16.14 3.11
CA ALA A 241 2.77 16.89 3.05
C ALA A 241 4.03 16.03 2.78
N SER A 242 3.88 14.74 2.44
CA SER A 242 5.00 13.79 2.40
C SER A 242 5.09 13.03 1.08
N THR A 243 6.15 13.27 0.31
CA THR A 243 6.43 12.62 -1.00
C THR A 243 7.65 11.71 -0.93
N TRP A 244 7.59 10.54 -1.57
CA TRP A 244 8.73 9.63 -1.74
C TRP A 244 8.69 8.87 -3.08
N SER A 245 9.86 8.45 -3.58
CA SER A 245 9.99 7.75 -4.87
C SER A 245 10.77 6.44 -4.75
N ALA A 246 10.48 5.48 -5.62
CA ALA A 246 11.13 4.17 -5.66
C ALA A 246 12.59 4.22 -6.15
N SER A 247 13.01 5.36 -6.75
CA SER A 247 14.35 5.58 -7.29
C SER A 247 15.48 5.56 -6.24
N SER A 248 15.14 5.68 -4.95
CA SER A 248 16.05 5.55 -3.81
C SER A 248 16.60 4.12 -3.62
N GLY A 249 15.91 3.10 -4.14
CA GLY A 249 16.22 1.69 -3.93
C GLY A 249 15.13 0.97 -3.12
N LEU A 250 14.91 -0.31 -3.44
CA LEU A 250 13.85 -1.15 -2.87
C LEU A 250 14.43 -2.49 -2.39
N TYR A 251 13.99 -2.92 -1.20
CA TYR A 251 14.53 -4.07 -0.47
C TYR A 251 13.38 -4.95 0.04
N LYS A 252 13.56 -6.27 0.09
CA LYS A 252 12.55 -7.18 0.66
C LYS A 252 12.87 -7.41 2.12
N LEU A 253 12.02 -6.91 3.02
CA LEU A 253 11.99 -7.41 4.39
C LEU A 253 11.17 -8.70 4.39
N THR A 254 11.75 -9.77 4.92
CA THR A 254 11.03 -11.02 5.23
C THR A 254 11.08 -11.22 6.74
N VAL A 255 9.94 -11.47 7.35
CA VAL A 255 9.81 -11.74 8.79
C VAL A 255 9.24 -13.14 8.96
N PHE A 256 9.75 -13.90 9.92
CA PHE A 256 9.31 -15.25 10.26
C PHE A 256 8.90 -15.30 11.72
N VAL A 257 7.67 -15.73 11.98
CA VAL A 257 7.14 -16.00 13.31
C VAL A 257 7.24 -17.51 13.52
N ASP A 258 8.09 -17.87 14.47
CA ASP A 258 8.48 -19.24 14.81
C ASP A 258 7.45 -19.81 15.80
N GLU A 259 7.41 -19.24 17.01
CA GLU A 259 6.47 -19.59 18.07
C GLU A 259 5.81 -18.34 18.66
N VAL A 260 4.51 -18.43 18.91
CA VAL A 260 3.76 -17.53 19.81
C VAL A 260 3.34 -18.38 21.02
N TYR A 261 3.70 -17.95 22.22
CA TYR A 261 3.34 -18.62 23.48
C TYR A 261 2.42 -17.73 24.28
N TYR A 262 1.33 -18.28 24.84
CA TYR A 262 0.44 -17.58 25.75
C TYR A 262 0.38 -18.29 27.12
N ASP A 263 0.39 -17.50 28.20
CA ASP A 263 0.38 -17.99 29.59
C ASP A 263 -1.03 -18.39 30.07
N ASP A 264 -2.04 -17.61 29.70
CA ASP A 264 -3.45 -17.80 30.02
C ASP A 264 -4.25 -17.95 28.71
N ASP A 265 -5.27 -18.82 28.72
CA ASP A 265 -6.22 -19.10 27.64
C ASP A 265 -7.48 -18.28 27.97
N TYR A 266 -7.79 -17.21 27.20
CA TYR A 266 -8.79 -16.23 27.64
C TYR A 266 -10.23 -16.77 27.56
N ASP A 267 -10.60 -17.51 26.51
CA ASP A 267 -11.88 -18.22 26.42
C ASP A 267 -11.74 -19.77 26.37
N PRO A 268 -11.41 -20.42 27.50
CA PRO A 268 -11.12 -21.84 27.53
C PRO A 268 -12.34 -22.70 27.15
N TRP A 269 -12.05 -23.84 26.51
CA TRP A 269 -13.03 -24.81 25.97
C TRP A 269 -14.32 -24.93 26.81
N PRO A 270 -15.52 -24.79 26.22
CA PRO A 270 -15.85 -25.13 24.83
C PRO A 270 -16.11 -23.97 23.85
N LYS A 271 -15.93 -22.72 24.26
CA LYS A 271 -16.37 -21.54 23.47
C LYS A 271 -15.35 -21.15 22.39
N GLY A 272 -14.21 -20.55 22.75
CA GLY A 272 -13.19 -20.01 21.83
C GLY A 272 -11.80 -20.62 22.02
N ALA A 273 -11.64 -21.92 21.78
CA ALA A 273 -10.43 -22.68 22.15
C ALA A 273 -9.16 -22.33 21.32
N GLY A 274 -8.59 -21.15 21.57
CA GLY A 274 -7.32 -20.67 21.02
C GLY A 274 -7.37 -20.36 19.52
N GLU A 275 -8.44 -19.78 19.00
CA GLU A 275 -8.53 -19.36 17.58
C GLU A 275 -7.67 -18.10 17.34
N MET A 276 -6.36 -18.31 17.20
CA MET A 276 -5.36 -17.24 17.16
C MET A 276 -5.14 -16.65 15.76
N TYR A 277 -5.27 -15.33 15.64
CA TYR A 277 -5.05 -14.56 14.41
C TYR A 277 -3.79 -13.70 14.49
N LEU A 278 -2.96 -13.72 13.45
CA LEU A 278 -1.70 -12.96 13.40
C LEU A 278 -1.77 -11.78 12.42
N LYS A 279 -2.03 -10.56 12.93
CA LYS A 279 -1.98 -9.33 12.11
C LYS A 279 -0.53 -8.86 11.98
N SER A 280 0.06 -9.06 10.81
CA SER A 280 1.46 -8.72 10.49
C SER A 280 1.58 -7.49 9.59
N PHE A 281 1.98 -6.34 10.14
CA PHE A 281 2.16 -5.11 9.39
C PHE A 281 3.63 -4.86 9.13
N SER A 282 4.03 -4.60 7.88
CA SER A 282 5.38 -4.10 7.61
C SER A 282 5.46 -3.17 6.38
N GLY A 283 6.10 -2.03 6.57
CA GLY A 283 6.06 -0.92 5.62
C GLY A 283 6.62 0.37 6.21
N ASP A 284 6.29 1.47 5.56
CA ASP A 284 7.04 2.73 5.60
C ASP A 284 6.50 3.78 6.60
N GLY A 285 5.36 3.49 7.24
CA GLY A 285 4.88 4.20 8.43
C GLY A 285 4.25 5.59 8.22
N LEU A 286 3.99 6.04 6.98
CA LEU A 286 3.35 7.35 6.75
C LEU A 286 1.83 7.32 6.87
N ILE A 287 1.21 6.28 6.32
CA ILE A 287 -0.24 6.12 6.30
C ILE A 287 -0.67 5.58 7.67
N PRO A 288 -1.68 6.19 8.33
CA PRO A 288 -2.35 5.62 9.68
C PRO A 288 -4.18 4.22 9.91
N THR A 289 -4.87 3.10 9.42
CA THR A 289 -6.25 2.87 9.82
C THR A 289 -6.36 2.80 11.34
N GLN A 290 -7.57 2.93 11.87
CA GLN A 290 -7.81 2.85 13.31
C GLN A 290 -7.38 1.47 13.90
N GLU A 291 -7.09 0.49 13.05
CA GLU A 291 -6.75 -0.90 13.37
C GLU A 291 -5.51 -1.44 12.61
N GLY A 292 -4.74 -0.61 11.89
CA GLY A 292 -3.59 -1.11 11.12
C GLY A 292 -2.92 -0.11 10.17
N TYR A 293 -1.60 0.08 10.32
CA TYR A 293 -0.84 1.12 9.61
C TYR A 293 0.67 0.81 9.47
N PRO A 294 1.21 0.78 8.23
CA PRO A 294 0.64 0.17 7.02
C PRO A 294 1.49 -1.00 6.49
N GLY A 295 0.88 -1.92 5.72
CA GLY A 295 1.58 -2.72 4.72
C GLY A 295 1.39 -4.25 4.72
N CYS A 296 1.00 -4.74 3.53
CA CYS A 296 1.41 -6.03 2.95
C CYS A 296 0.88 -7.32 3.61
N GLY A 297 -0.40 -7.34 3.96
CA GLY A 297 -1.07 -8.52 4.50
C GLY A 297 -2.58 -8.32 4.55
N LYS A 298 -3.35 -9.35 4.18
CA LYS A 298 -4.80 -9.34 4.39
C LYS A 298 -5.06 -9.18 5.88
N ILE A 299 -5.87 -8.19 6.25
CA ILE A 299 -6.24 -7.94 7.64
C ILE A 299 -6.96 -9.19 8.16
N GLY A 300 -6.41 -9.81 9.21
CA GLY A 300 -7.00 -11.02 9.81
C GLY A 300 -6.81 -12.32 9.02
N SER A 301 -5.86 -12.44 8.08
CA SER A 301 -5.58 -13.74 7.46
C SER A 301 -4.10 -13.96 7.14
N THR A 302 -3.44 -14.82 7.93
CA THR A 302 -2.22 -15.50 7.51
C THR A 302 -2.48 -16.57 6.45
N PRO A 303 -1.46 -17.03 5.69
CA PRO A 303 -1.64 -18.01 4.61
C PRO A 303 -2.36 -19.28 5.09
N ASP A 304 -3.57 -19.46 4.54
CA ASP A 304 -4.70 -20.32 4.92
C ASP A 304 -4.49 -21.27 6.11
N GLY A 305 -5.23 -20.96 7.17
CA GLY A 305 -5.46 -21.84 8.31
C GLY A 305 -5.79 -21.04 9.58
N TYR A 306 -6.69 -21.61 10.37
CA TYR A 306 -6.76 -21.38 11.81
C TYR A 306 -5.84 -22.39 12.49
N TRP A 307 -5.16 -22.00 13.57
CA TRP A 307 -4.43 -22.93 14.43
C TRP A 307 -4.96 -22.77 15.85
N SER A 308 -5.47 -23.85 16.40
CA SER A 308 -6.11 -23.89 17.71
C SER A 308 -5.46 -24.90 18.66
N ARG A 309 -5.53 -24.58 19.95
CA ARG A 309 -4.95 -25.36 21.05
C ARG A 309 -5.79 -25.13 22.30
N ASN A 310 -6.19 -26.22 22.96
CA ASN A 310 -6.83 -26.13 24.28
C ASN A 310 -5.77 -25.81 25.35
N GLY A 311 -5.90 -24.67 26.04
CA GLY A 311 -5.07 -24.31 27.19
C GLY A 311 -3.67 -23.82 26.87
N ALA A 312 -3.19 -22.93 27.73
CA ALA A 312 -1.88 -22.27 27.75
C ALA A 312 -0.71 -23.05 27.13
N GLY A 313 0.13 -22.31 26.38
CA GLY A 313 1.45 -22.76 25.97
C GLY A 313 1.87 -22.25 24.59
N ALA A 314 2.87 -22.94 24.03
CA ALA A 314 3.36 -22.67 22.69
C ALA A 314 2.34 -23.07 21.62
N LEU A 315 2.10 -22.15 20.68
CA LEU A 315 1.56 -22.42 19.36
C LEU A 315 2.71 -22.26 18.35
N ASP A 316 3.05 -23.37 17.70
CA ASP A 316 4.10 -23.47 16.69
C ASP A 316 3.56 -22.94 15.35
N TRP A 317 3.97 -21.73 14.97
CA TRP A 317 3.34 -20.97 13.89
C TRP A 317 4.03 -21.25 12.55
N ASN A 318 5.36 -21.25 12.53
CA ASN A 318 6.18 -21.58 11.35
C ASN A 318 5.81 -20.79 10.05
N LYS A 319 5.27 -19.56 10.16
CA LYS A 319 4.91 -18.72 8.99
C LYS A 319 5.89 -17.58 8.77
N TYR A 320 6.03 -17.16 7.52
CA TYR A 320 6.70 -15.91 7.16
C TYR A 320 5.77 -14.99 6.37
N PHE A 321 5.99 -13.69 6.53
CA PHE A 321 5.38 -12.60 5.75
C PHE A 321 6.48 -11.69 5.19
N TYR A 322 6.12 -10.79 4.27
CA TYR A 322 7.09 -9.93 3.59
C TYR A 322 6.53 -8.57 3.19
N THR A 323 7.43 -7.62 2.97
CA THR A 323 7.14 -6.29 2.42
C THR A 323 8.29 -5.81 1.54
N ILE A 324 8.02 -4.82 0.68
CA ILE A 324 9.05 -4.02 0.02
C ILE A 324 9.29 -2.75 0.85
N LEU A 325 10.50 -2.60 1.40
CA LEU A 325 10.98 -1.37 2.03
C LEU A 325 11.59 -0.42 0.99
N ASN A 326 11.29 0.87 1.09
CA ASN A 326 11.97 1.93 0.35
C ASN A 326 13.18 2.44 1.14
N TYR A 327 14.34 2.56 0.48
CA TYR A 327 15.63 2.89 1.10
C TYR A 327 15.62 4.13 2.01
N ASN A 328 14.84 5.15 1.66
CA ASN A 328 14.79 6.43 2.38
C ASN A 328 13.69 6.50 3.45
N ARG A 329 12.99 5.39 3.73
CA ARG A 329 11.86 5.36 4.67
C ARG A 329 12.17 4.52 5.90
N ASP A 330 11.44 4.80 6.98
CA ASP A 330 11.44 3.94 8.16
C ASP A 330 10.93 2.53 7.79
N ALA A 331 11.26 1.54 8.62
CA ALA A 331 10.75 0.20 8.50
C ALA A 331 10.13 -0.21 9.84
N LYS A 332 8.82 -0.45 9.82
CA LYS A 332 8.07 -0.98 10.97
C LYS A 332 7.84 -2.48 10.78
N VAL A 333 7.79 -3.22 11.87
CA VAL A 333 7.10 -4.51 11.96
C VAL A 333 6.18 -4.46 13.16
N ARG A 334 4.94 -4.89 13.02
CA ARG A 334 4.01 -5.09 14.15
C ARG A 334 3.37 -6.46 13.99
N VAL A 335 3.29 -7.20 15.09
CA VAL A 335 2.71 -8.55 15.16
C VAL A 335 1.75 -8.54 16.34
N GLU A 336 0.48 -8.66 16.02
CA GLU A 336 -0.62 -8.79 16.99
C GLU A 336 -1.08 -10.25 16.99
N ALA A 337 -1.33 -10.79 18.18
CA ALA A 337 -2.10 -12.00 18.39
C ALA A 337 -3.47 -11.62 18.98
N TRP A 338 -4.51 -12.38 18.64
CA TRP A 338 -5.92 -12.07 18.94
C TRP A 338 -6.72 -13.37 18.91
N GLU A 339 -7.62 -13.57 19.88
CA GLU A 339 -8.64 -14.63 19.88
C GLU A 339 -9.97 -14.05 19.36
N ASP A 340 -10.48 -14.59 18.24
CA ASP A 340 -11.71 -14.10 17.58
C ASP A 340 -12.90 -15.00 17.95
N ASP A 341 -14.02 -14.40 18.38
CA ASP A 341 -15.24 -15.12 18.76
C ASP A 341 -16.51 -14.39 18.30
N ASP A 342 -17.65 -15.10 18.29
CA ASP A 342 -18.94 -14.59 17.82
C ASP A 342 -19.61 -13.60 18.81
N ILE A 343 -19.03 -13.28 19.98
CA ILE A 343 -19.75 -12.68 21.12
C ILE A 343 -19.00 -11.55 21.87
N ASP A 344 -17.76 -11.78 22.30
CA ASP A 344 -16.99 -10.97 23.27
C ASP A 344 -15.63 -10.51 22.68
N GLY A 345 -15.64 -9.97 21.46
CA GLY A 345 -14.43 -9.63 20.68
C GLY A 345 -13.59 -8.44 21.18
N ASP A 346 -12.95 -8.55 22.35
CA ASP A 346 -11.87 -7.65 22.81
C ASP A 346 -10.60 -8.35 23.37
N ASP A 347 -10.44 -9.66 23.19
CA ASP A 347 -9.27 -10.46 23.61
C ASP A 347 -8.00 -10.26 22.73
N GLN A 348 -7.49 -9.02 22.73
CA GLN A 348 -6.20 -8.67 22.12
C GLN A 348 -5.01 -8.98 23.04
N TYR A 349 -4.18 -9.94 22.65
CA TYR A 349 -2.93 -10.23 23.35
C TYR A 349 -1.89 -9.10 23.23
N PRO A 350 -0.94 -8.98 24.17
CA PRO A 350 0.12 -7.97 24.15
C PRO A 350 0.85 -7.88 22.80
N VAL A 351 0.74 -6.72 22.14
CA VAL A 351 1.24 -6.53 20.77
C VAL A 351 2.75 -6.33 20.72
N TRP A 352 3.41 -7.12 19.88
CA TRP A 352 4.83 -6.98 19.59
C TRP A 352 5.08 -5.99 18.45
N GLN A 353 6.18 -5.22 18.53
CA GLN A 353 6.61 -4.33 17.44
C GLN A 353 8.12 -4.06 17.40
N TRP A 354 8.64 -3.92 16.18
CA TRP A 354 9.91 -3.26 15.87
C TRP A 354 9.67 -2.01 15.02
N TYR A 355 10.57 -1.03 15.17
CA TYR A 355 10.63 0.16 14.35
C TYR A 355 12.09 0.56 14.16
N TRP A 356 12.46 0.83 12.91
CA TRP A 356 13.82 1.17 12.53
C TRP A 356 13.83 2.39 11.61
N SER A 357 14.67 3.38 11.91
CA SER A 357 15.01 4.43 10.93
C SER A 357 15.77 3.82 9.74
N PRO A 358 15.82 4.50 8.57
CA PRO A 358 16.66 4.09 7.43
C PRO A 358 18.07 3.65 7.86
N SER A 359 18.78 4.55 8.54
CA SER A 359 20.15 4.33 9.05
C SER A 359 20.29 3.14 10.00
N SER A 360 19.20 2.73 10.67
CA SER A 360 19.19 1.57 11.56
C SER A 360 19.03 0.28 10.76
N TRP A 361 18.02 0.19 9.88
CA TRP A 361 17.75 -1.06 9.15
C TRP A 361 18.73 -1.33 8.01
N HIS A 362 19.38 -0.31 7.45
CA HIS A 362 20.42 -0.46 6.41
C HIS A 362 21.55 -1.42 6.82
N SER A 363 21.83 -1.52 8.13
CA SER A 363 22.87 -2.42 8.66
C SER A 363 22.54 -3.93 8.55
N TYR A 364 21.27 -4.28 8.31
CA TYR A 364 20.81 -5.67 8.14
C TYR A 364 20.68 -6.09 6.67
N ILE A 365 20.96 -5.19 5.71
CA ILE A 365 20.87 -5.49 4.26
C ILE A 365 21.83 -6.62 3.90
N ASN A 366 21.28 -7.73 3.39
CA ASN A 366 21.97 -8.97 3.03
C ASN A 366 22.75 -9.62 4.18
N ALA A 367 22.44 -9.30 5.45
CA ALA A 367 23.11 -9.83 6.63
C ALA A 367 22.69 -11.26 7.03
N GLY A 368 21.69 -11.83 6.33
CA GLY A 368 21.06 -13.10 6.69
C GLY A 368 19.92 -12.92 7.71
N TRP A 369 19.51 -14.02 8.35
CA TRP A 369 18.48 -13.97 9.40
C TRP A 369 19.04 -13.39 10.70
N TYR A 370 18.41 -12.32 11.18
CA TYR A 370 18.60 -11.74 12.51
C TYR A 370 17.55 -12.28 13.49
N TRP A 371 17.98 -12.44 14.74
CA TRP A 371 17.15 -12.76 15.90
C TRP A 371 17.64 -11.95 17.11
N SER A 372 16.74 -11.59 18.01
CA SER A 372 17.04 -10.86 19.26
C SER A 372 17.94 -11.60 20.25
N GLY A 373 18.21 -12.90 20.04
CA GLY A 373 18.97 -13.75 20.97
C GLY A 373 18.16 -14.25 22.17
N SER A 374 16.92 -13.81 22.30
CA SER A 374 15.94 -14.26 23.29
C SER A 374 14.53 -14.18 22.73
N ARG A 375 13.60 -14.95 23.31
CA ARG A 375 12.16 -14.68 23.17
C ARG A 375 11.85 -13.31 23.74
N ILE A 376 10.85 -12.63 23.17
CA ILE A 376 10.37 -11.34 23.66
C ILE A 376 9.09 -11.60 24.44
N ASP A 377 9.23 -11.56 25.76
CA ASP A 377 8.17 -11.71 26.75
C ASP A 377 7.48 -10.35 26.95
N LEU A 378 6.17 -10.30 26.77
CA LEU A 378 5.34 -9.10 26.93
C LEU A 378 4.29 -9.29 28.05
N GLY A 379 4.56 -10.20 29.00
CA GLY A 379 3.56 -10.71 29.94
C GLY A 379 2.85 -11.92 29.35
N ASP A 380 1.54 -11.81 29.18
CA ASP A 380 0.63 -12.93 28.89
C ASP A 380 0.86 -13.57 27.52
N CYS A 381 1.65 -12.91 26.65
CA CYS A 381 2.12 -13.43 25.37
C CYS A 381 3.64 -13.26 25.18
N ARG A 382 4.30 -14.26 24.58
CA ARG A 382 5.74 -14.29 24.26
C ARG A 382 5.96 -14.65 22.81
N TYR A 383 6.81 -13.87 22.13
CA TYR A 383 7.05 -14.02 20.70
C TYR A 383 8.48 -14.48 20.38
N THR A 384 8.60 -15.42 19.45
CA THR A 384 9.88 -15.79 18.82
C THR A 384 9.85 -15.38 17.35
N ILE A 385 10.50 -14.25 17.04
CA ILE A 385 10.44 -13.62 15.71
C ILE A 385 11.85 -13.40 15.15
N TYR A 386 12.01 -13.73 13.87
CA TYR A 386 13.22 -13.59 13.08
C TYR A 386 12.94 -12.66 11.90
N PHE A 387 13.94 -11.93 11.41
CA PHE A 387 13.81 -11.16 10.17
C PHE A 387 15.07 -11.17 9.32
N ARG A 388 14.94 -10.83 8.04
CA ARG A 388 16.06 -10.49 7.16
C ARG A 388 15.65 -9.44 6.15
N ILE A 389 16.61 -8.65 5.68
CA ILE A 389 16.39 -7.63 4.65
C ILE A 389 17.27 -7.96 3.45
N ASP A 390 16.66 -8.37 2.35
CA ASP A 390 17.34 -8.78 1.11
C ASP A 390 17.32 -7.63 0.08
N SER A 391 18.41 -7.44 -0.67
CA SER A 391 18.38 -6.63 -1.90
C SER A 391 17.55 -7.32 -2.99
N VAL A 392 16.74 -6.54 -3.73
CA VAL A 392 15.83 -7.10 -4.75
C VAL A 392 16.24 -6.71 -6.17
N THR A 393 16.31 -7.69 -7.05
CA THR A 393 16.45 -7.51 -8.51
C THR A 393 15.08 -7.64 -9.17
N TRP A 394 14.81 -6.80 -10.17
CA TRP A 394 13.52 -6.66 -10.86
C TRP A 394 13.66 -6.89 -12.37
#